data_AF-A0A1L9P962-F1
#
_entry.id   AF-A0A1L9P962-F1
#
_cell.length_a   1.000
_cell.length_b   1.000
_cell.length_c   1.000
_cell.angle_alpha   90.00
_cell.angle_beta   90.00
_cell.angle_gamma   90.00
#
_symmetry.space_group_name_H-M   'P 1'
#
loop_
_entity.id
_entity.type
_entity.pdbx_description
1 polymer ?
#
loop_
_entity_poly.entity_id
_entity_poly.type
_entity_poly.pdbx_seq_one_letter_code
_entity_poly.pdbx_strand_id
1 'polypeptide(L)'
;MPRVLLDRQRCDQLTARAAEMTDALTFLATRLGVSTPAEGVWQLCLDEAVNRGLFSAVNIVDFEQLYVQQFYRHCPIFHLPSTSVETASLSLLMAIFMGGAILTYPRDTYHLAIGCLDLVEEYIFNLLDIDMIGGGRGGGILDVDEEEGKLLAFIEPVMAAIIVVCLQLSRNNAMIRRRLRTRRFPILVYAARSLSLFNVKHETEPSETNLAVTSAYAQKETYIR
;
A
#
# COMPACT_ATOMS: atom_id res chain seq x y z
N MET A 1 -25.73 -0.20 -5.70
CA MET A 1 -24.62 -1.16 -5.72
C MET A 1 -25.05 -2.37 -4.89
N PRO A 2 -25.14 -3.58 -5.46
CA PRO A 2 -25.51 -4.76 -4.70
C PRO A 2 -24.41 -5.07 -3.68
N ARG A 3 -24.77 -5.13 -2.39
CA ARG A 3 -23.84 -5.55 -1.32
C ARG A 3 -23.39 -6.97 -1.62
N VAL A 4 -22.08 -7.16 -1.82
CA VAL A 4 -21.49 -8.51 -1.94
C VAL A 4 -21.79 -9.24 -0.63
N LEU A 5 -22.50 -10.37 -0.70
CA LEU A 5 -22.66 -11.25 0.46
C LEU A 5 -21.29 -11.86 0.74
N LEU A 6 -20.61 -11.33 1.75
CA LEU A 6 -19.34 -11.84 2.23
C LEU A 6 -19.56 -13.17 2.92
N ASP A 7 -18.78 -14.19 2.56
CA ASP A 7 -18.66 -15.40 3.35
C ASP A 7 -18.20 -15.04 4.78
N ARG A 8 -18.68 -15.75 5.78
CA ARG A 8 -18.44 -15.44 7.20
C ARG A 8 -16.95 -15.45 7.51
N GLN A 9 -16.22 -16.46 7.04
CA GLN A 9 -14.77 -16.57 7.23
C GLN A 9 -14.01 -15.40 6.60
N ARG A 10 -14.42 -14.99 5.39
CA ARG A 10 -13.82 -13.84 4.69
C ARG A 10 -14.12 -12.52 5.41
N CYS A 11 -15.34 -12.36 5.92
CA CYS A 11 -15.73 -11.19 6.71
C CYS A 11 -14.89 -11.06 7.99
N ASP A 12 -14.67 -12.17 8.69
CA ASP A 12 -13.85 -12.21 9.91
C ASP A 12 -12.38 -11.83 9.60
N GLN A 13 -11.81 -12.37 8.52
CA GLN A 13 -10.46 -12.03 8.07
C GLN A 13 -10.32 -10.53 7.72
N LEU A 14 -11.23 -9.98 6.93
CA LEU A 14 -11.19 -8.57 6.54
C LEU A 14 -11.42 -7.63 7.73
N THR A 15 -12.19 -8.07 8.73
CA THR A 15 -12.38 -7.31 9.98
C THR A 15 -11.08 -7.25 10.77
N ALA A 16 -10.34 -8.37 10.85
CA ALA A 16 -9.00 -8.38 11.45
C ALA A 16 -8.04 -7.43 10.72
N ARG A 17 -8.04 -7.47 9.38
CA ARG A 17 -7.23 -6.57 8.55
C ARG A 17 -7.59 -5.09 8.75
N ALA A 18 -8.88 -4.76 8.90
CA ALA A 18 -9.30 -3.41 9.23
C ALA A 18 -8.77 -2.95 10.61
N ALA A 19 -8.79 -3.83 11.61
CA ALA A 19 -8.25 -3.55 12.93
C ALA A 19 -6.72 -3.33 12.88
N GLU A 20 -5.99 -4.13 12.11
CA GLU A 20 -4.55 -3.94 11.91
C GLU A 20 -4.23 -2.57 11.30
N MET A 21 -5.03 -2.10 10.33
CA MET A 21 -4.87 -0.76 9.75
C MET A 21 -5.06 0.33 10.81
N THR A 22 -6.11 0.22 11.64
CA THR A 22 -6.39 1.20 12.68
C THR A 22 -5.34 1.20 13.77
N ASP A 23 -4.86 0.02 14.18
CA ASP A 23 -3.84 -0.14 15.22
C ASP A 23 -2.51 0.43 14.75
N ALA A 24 -2.11 0.16 13.51
CA ALA A 24 -0.88 0.69 12.93
C ALA A 24 -0.90 2.23 12.82
N LEU A 25 -2.03 2.80 12.38
CA LEU A 25 -2.22 4.25 12.29
C LEU A 25 -2.28 4.90 13.68
N THR A 26 -2.93 4.27 14.66
CA THR A 26 -3.00 4.76 16.04
C THR A 26 -1.64 4.72 16.71
N PHE A 27 -0.88 3.63 16.54
CA PHE A 27 0.49 3.54 17.02
C PHE A 27 1.38 4.64 16.43
N LEU A 28 1.23 4.92 15.13
CA LEU A 28 1.99 5.99 14.52
C LEU A 28 1.56 7.38 15.02
N ALA A 29 0.25 7.64 15.09
CA ALA A 29 -0.30 8.91 15.55
C ALA A 29 0.13 9.21 17.00
N THR A 30 0.10 8.21 17.88
CA THR A 30 0.59 8.33 19.26
C THR A 30 2.10 8.54 19.33
N ARG A 31 2.88 7.82 18.49
CA ARG A 31 4.34 8.01 18.41
C ARG A 31 4.73 9.40 17.91
N LEU A 32 4.00 9.93 16.93
CA LEU A 32 4.24 11.25 16.36
C LEU A 32 3.69 12.37 17.27
N GLY A 33 2.62 12.12 18.04
CA GLY A 33 1.95 13.08 18.93
C GLY A 33 2.75 13.55 20.16
N VAL A 34 4.03 13.22 20.24
CA VAL A 34 4.93 13.63 21.32
C VAL A 34 5.73 14.91 20.96
N SER A 35 5.56 15.50 19.76
CA SER A 35 6.59 16.39 19.18
C SER A 35 6.18 17.86 18.87
N THR A 36 4.91 18.24 18.64
CA THR A 36 4.44 19.55 18.11
C THR A 36 2.90 19.77 18.16
N PRO A 37 2.39 21.02 18.23
CA PRO A 37 0.95 21.31 18.37
C PRO A 37 0.05 21.09 17.14
N ALA A 38 0.58 20.72 15.96
CA ALA A 38 -0.23 20.32 14.79
C ALA A 38 -0.79 18.88 14.91
N GLU A 39 -0.42 18.18 15.99
CA GLU A 39 -0.53 16.73 16.14
C GLU A 39 -1.88 16.24 16.65
N GLY A 40 -2.66 17.10 17.30
CA GLY A 40 -4.05 16.77 17.65
C GLY A 40 -4.93 16.54 16.43
N VAL A 41 -4.56 17.08 15.27
CA VAL A 41 -5.36 16.98 14.04
C VAL A 41 -5.34 15.56 13.48
N TRP A 42 -4.19 14.86 13.48
CA TRP A 42 -4.12 13.50 12.94
C TRP A 42 -4.87 12.50 13.80
N GLN A 43 -4.70 12.57 15.12
CA GLN A 43 -5.46 11.73 16.05
C GLN A 43 -6.96 12.00 15.92
N LEU A 44 -7.37 13.27 15.90
CA LEU A 44 -8.78 13.65 15.73
C LEU A 44 -9.37 13.14 14.41
N CYS A 45 -8.66 13.29 13.29
CA CYS A 45 -9.11 12.79 12.00
C CYS A 45 -9.20 11.26 11.97
N LEU A 46 -8.24 10.55 12.59
CA LEU A 46 -8.27 9.10 12.70
C LEU A 46 -9.43 8.64 13.59
N ASP A 47 -9.62 9.25 14.75
CA ASP A 47 -10.71 8.94 15.68
C ASP A 47 -12.07 9.18 15.00
N GLU A 48 -12.24 10.28 14.25
CA GLU A 48 -13.46 10.53 13.48
C GLU A 48 -13.68 9.45 12.40
N ALA A 49 -12.64 9.07 11.67
CA ALA A 49 -12.71 8.03 10.65
C ALA A 49 -13.08 6.66 11.24
N VAL A 50 -12.49 6.28 12.37
CA VAL A 50 -12.81 5.03 13.09
C VAL A 50 -14.24 5.06 13.62
N ASN A 51 -14.65 6.14 14.29
CA ASN A 51 -15.99 6.27 14.88
C ASN A 51 -17.10 6.25 13.82
N ARG A 52 -16.83 6.79 12.63
CA ARG A 52 -17.77 6.74 11.49
C ARG A 52 -17.68 5.44 10.68
N GLY A 53 -16.88 4.48 11.11
CA GLY A 53 -16.78 3.16 10.48
C GLY A 53 -16.10 3.16 9.12
N LEU A 54 -15.16 4.09 8.86
CA LEU A 54 -14.38 4.10 7.63
C LEU A 54 -13.65 2.76 7.46
N PHE A 55 -12.93 2.32 8.50
CA PHE A 55 -12.22 1.05 8.51
C PHE A 55 -13.18 -0.08 8.87
N SER A 56 -13.72 -0.75 7.85
CA SER A 56 -14.61 -1.90 8.00
C SER A 56 -14.39 -2.91 6.87
N ALA A 57 -14.71 -4.18 7.12
CA ALA A 57 -14.62 -5.24 6.11
C ALA A 57 -15.39 -4.90 4.83
N VAL A 58 -16.58 -4.30 4.97
CA VAL A 58 -17.42 -3.88 3.83
C VAL A 58 -16.71 -2.80 3.02
N ASN A 59 -16.17 -1.77 3.68
CA ASN A 59 -15.47 -0.70 2.99
C ASN A 59 -14.17 -1.17 2.35
N ILE A 60 -13.46 -2.17 2.91
CA ILE A 60 -12.28 -2.76 2.27
C ILE A 60 -12.66 -3.33 0.90
N VAL A 61 -13.72 -4.14 0.83
CA VAL A 61 -14.19 -4.76 -0.42
C VAL A 61 -14.68 -3.70 -1.41
N ASP A 62 -15.51 -2.76 -0.94
CA ASP A 62 -16.07 -1.72 -1.80
C ASP A 62 -14.96 -0.81 -2.36
N PHE A 63 -13.98 -0.43 -1.54
CA PHE A 63 -12.89 0.46 -1.95
C PHE A 63 -11.87 -0.26 -2.81
N GLU A 64 -11.57 -1.54 -2.55
CA GLU A 64 -10.78 -2.37 -3.46
C GLU A 64 -11.41 -2.40 -4.86
N GLN A 65 -12.71 -2.69 -4.96
CA GLN A 65 -13.41 -2.71 -6.25
C GLN A 65 -13.35 -1.35 -6.95
N LEU A 66 -13.57 -0.26 -6.22
CA LEU A 66 -13.48 1.09 -6.77
C LEU A 66 -12.05 1.42 -7.25
N TYR A 67 -11.05 1.06 -6.46
CA TYR A 67 -9.65 1.22 -6.81
C TYR A 67 -9.33 0.49 -8.12
N VAL A 68 -9.72 -0.78 -8.22
CA VAL A 68 -9.50 -1.61 -9.41
C VAL A 68 -10.21 -1.04 -10.64
N GLN A 69 -11.46 -0.61 -10.50
CA GLN A 69 -12.24 -0.12 -11.63
C GLN A 69 -11.79 1.23 -12.15
N GLN A 70 -11.34 2.12 -11.26
CA GLN A 70 -11.11 3.53 -11.61
C GLN A 70 -9.65 3.94 -11.50
N PHE A 71 -8.91 3.53 -10.46
CA PHE A 71 -7.54 3.97 -10.25
C PHE A 71 -6.53 3.07 -10.97
N TYR A 72 -6.70 1.75 -10.91
CA TYR A 72 -5.74 0.79 -11.44
C TYR A 72 -5.50 0.97 -12.96
N ARG A 73 -6.52 1.37 -13.72
CA ARG A 73 -6.38 1.72 -15.15
C ARG A 73 -5.33 2.81 -15.40
N HIS A 74 -5.15 3.73 -14.46
CA HIS A 74 -4.20 4.83 -14.57
C HIS A 74 -2.85 4.51 -13.93
N CYS A 75 -2.80 3.51 -13.05
CA CYS A 75 -1.61 3.19 -12.27
C CYS A 75 -1.52 1.67 -11.99
N PRO A 76 -1.23 0.83 -13.00
CA PRO A 76 -1.14 -0.61 -12.84
C PRO A 76 0.24 -1.00 -12.26
N ILE A 77 0.47 -0.65 -10.99
CA ILE A 77 1.78 -0.84 -10.34
C ILE A 77 2.01 -2.29 -9.85
N PHE A 78 0.94 -3.07 -9.69
CA PHE A 78 1.01 -4.45 -9.23
C PHE A 78 0.14 -5.36 -10.10
N HIS A 79 0.37 -6.66 -10.05
CA HIS A 79 -0.45 -7.62 -10.79
C HIS A 79 -1.72 -7.98 -10.03
N LEU A 80 -2.84 -7.47 -10.54
CA LEU A 80 -4.12 -7.60 -9.88
C LEU A 80 -4.54 -9.05 -9.57
N PRO A 81 -4.38 -10.05 -10.47
CA PRO A 81 -4.75 -11.44 -10.14
C PRO A 81 -3.93 -12.08 -9.02
N SER A 82 -2.70 -11.61 -8.77
CA SER A 82 -1.84 -12.16 -7.72
C SER A 82 -1.99 -11.43 -6.39
N THR A 83 -2.56 -10.23 -6.39
CA THR A 83 -2.70 -9.40 -5.20
C THR A 83 -4.13 -9.51 -4.65
N SER A 84 -4.24 -10.00 -3.42
CA SER A 84 -5.50 -10.08 -2.68
C SER A 84 -5.40 -9.21 -1.42
N VAL A 85 -6.48 -8.51 -1.08
CA VAL A 85 -6.55 -7.64 0.12
C VAL A 85 -6.38 -8.43 1.42
N GLU A 86 -6.65 -9.72 1.38
CA GLU A 86 -6.46 -10.66 2.49
C GLU A 86 -4.99 -10.96 2.77
N THR A 87 -4.14 -11.01 1.74
CA THR A 87 -2.72 -11.44 1.86
C THR A 87 -1.71 -10.33 1.63
N ALA A 88 -2.09 -9.22 1.01
CA ALA A 88 -1.20 -8.08 0.77
C ALA A 88 -0.62 -7.53 2.08
N SER A 89 0.59 -6.95 2.03
CA SER A 89 1.13 -6.18 3.15
C SER A 89 0.20 -5.05 3.56
N LEU A 90 0.29 -4.69 4.84
CA LEU A 90 -0.56 -3.66 5.41
C LEU A 90 -0.40 -2.29 4.71
N SER A 91 0.82 -1.97 4.26
CA SER A 91 1.11 -0.73 3.51
C SER A 91 0.38 -0.70 2.16
N LEU A 92 0.43 -1.78 1.38
CA LEU A 92 -0.25 -1.87 0.09
C LEU A 92 -1.76 -1.88 0.27
N LEU A 93 -2.27 -2.64 1.24
CA LEU A 93 -3.70 -2.63 1.59
C LEU A 93 -4.17 -1.21 1.94
N MET A 94 -3.43 -0.48 2.78
CA MET A 94 -3.74 0.91 3.11
C MET A 94 -3.76 1.81 1.88
N ALA A 95 -2.79 1.68 0.97
CA ALA A 95 -2.75 2.51 -0.22
C ALA A 95 -3.94 2.24 -1.17
N ILE A 96 -4.29 0.96 -1.39
CA ILE A 96 -5.46 0.54 -2.19
C ILE A 96 -6.76 1.04 -1.55
N PHE A 97 -6.91 0.82 -0.24
CA PHE A 97 -8.06 1.25 0.53
C PHE A 97 -8.28 2.75 0.44
N MET A 98 -7.22 3.55 0.64
CA MET A 98 -7.29 5.01 0.54
C MET A 98 -7.59 5.48 -0.88
N GLY A 99 -7.02 4.83 -1.89
CA GLY A 99 -7.31 5.13 -3.29
C GLY A 99 -8.78 4.92 -3.63
N GLY A 100 -9.36 3.79 -3.20
CA GLY A 100 -10.79 3.53 -3.37
C GLY A 100 -11.68 4.49 -2.57
N ALA A 101 -11.30 4.81 -1.33
CA ALA A 101 -12.04 5.74 -0.48
C ALA A 101 -12.10 7.15 -1.08
N ILE A 102 -11.00 7.65 -1.66
CA ILE A 102 -10.94 8.97 -2.31
C ILE A 102 -11.80 9.01 -3.58
N LEU A 103 -12.04 7.88 -4.23
CA LEU A 103 -12.93 7.78 -5.39
C LEU A 103 -14.42 7.76 -5.03
N THR A 104 -14.77 7.73 -3.74
CA THR A 104 -16.16 7.77 -3.29
C THR A 104 -16.79 9.17 -3.30
N TYR A 105 -16.08 10.20 -3.76
CA TYR A 105 -16.59 11.58 -3.78
C TYR A 105 -17.98 11.66 -4.47
N PRO A 106 -18.96 12.40 -3.89
CA PRO A 106 -18.88 13.26 -2.69
C PRO A 106 -19.40 12.62 -1.39
N ARG A 107 -19.11 11.35 -1.11
CA ARG A 107 -19.54 10.69 0.14
C ARG A 107 -18.70 11.11 1.35
N ASP A 108 -19.25 10.98 2.56
CA ASP A 108 -18.52 11.22 3.82
C ASP A 108 -17.20 10.45 3.91
N THR A 109 -17.16 9.24 3.34
CA THR A 109 -15.96 8.40 3.25
C THR A 109 -14.79 9.09 2.54
N TYR A 110 -15.05 9.96 1.57
CA TYR A 110 -14.03 10.78 0.92
C TYR A 110 -13.38 11.75 1.90
N HIS A 111 -14.19 12.49 2.66
CA HIS A 111 -13.68 13.50 3.60
C HIS A 111 -12.86 12.87 4.73
N LEU A 112 -13.31 11.72 5.23
CA LEU A 112 -12.57 10.95 6.24
C LEU A 112 -11.24 10.45 5.69
N ALA A 113 -11.24 9.88 4.48
CA ALA A 113 -10.01 9.42 3.83
C ALA A 113 -9.02 10.57 3.57
N ILE A 114 -9.50 11.72 3.10
CA ILE A 114 -8.63 12.89 2.92
C ILE A 114 -8.02 13.36 4.24
N GLY A 115 -8.78 13.31 5.35
CA GLY A 115 -8.27 13.63 6.69
C GLY A 115 -7.14 12.69 7.14
N CYS A 116 -7.24 11.40 6.82
CA CYS A 116 -6.23 10.41 7.20
C CYS A 116 -5.05 10.29 6.22
N LEU A 117 -5.14 10.82 5.00
CA LEU A 117 -4.15 10.56 3.94
C LEU A 117 -2.73 11.03 4.28
N ASP A 118 -2.59 12.17 4.97
CA ASP A 118 -1.27 12.65 5.40
C ASP A 118 -0.64 11.71 6.46
N LEU A 119 -1.44 11.11 7.34
CA LEU A 119 -0.97 10.11 8.31
C LEU A 119 -0.57 8.79 7.62
N VAL A 120 -1.35 8.35 6.63
CA VAL A 120 -1.03 7.16 5.82
C VAL A 120 0.26 7.36 5.02
N GLU A 121 0.48 8.56 4.46
CA GLU A 121 1.76 8.91 3.83
C GLU A 121 2.91 8.77 4.82
N GLU A 122 2.81 9.35 6.02
CA GLU A 122 3.87 9.22 7.02
C GLU A 122 4.10 7.76 7.44
N TYR A 123 3.06 6.94 7.54
CA TYR A 123 3.21 5.52 7.86
C TYR A 123 4.05 4.78 6.83
N ILE A 124 3.67 4.88 5.55
CA ILE A 124 4.35 4.15 4.47
C ILE A 124 5.80 4.63 4.31
N PHE A 125 6.04 5.93 4.37
CA PHE A 125 7.40 6.46 4.23
C PHE A 125 8.29 6.14 5.43
N ASN A 126 7.74 6.07 6.65
CA ASN A 126 8.50 5.61 7.81
C ASN A 126 8.89 4.13 7.67
N LEU A 127 8.03 3.27 7.12
CA LEU A 127 8.40 1.88 6.83
C LEU A 127 9.56 1.83 5.84
N LEU A 128 9.48 2.56 4.73
CA LEU A 128 10.56 2.62 3.74
C LEU A 128 11.87 3.13 4.34
N ASP A 129 11.82 4.16 5.19
CA ASP A 129 13.02 4.67 5.86
C ASP A 129 13.62 3.64 6.81
N ILE A 130 12.81 2.94 7.62
CA ILE A 130 13.29 1.90 8.55
C ILE A 130 13.90 0.73 7.76
N ASP A 131 13.19 0.22 6.77
CA ASP A 131 13.59 -0.99 6.03
C ASP A 131 14.83 -0.74 5.15
N MET A 132 14.93 0.44 4.54
CA MET A 132 15.99 0.75 3.57
C MET A 132 17.21 1.47 4.16
N ILE A 133 17.03 2.27 5.24
CA ILE A 133 18.12 3.03 5.88
C ILE A 133 18.66 2.27 7.10
N GLY A 134 17.82 1.49 7.79
CA GLY A 134 18.18 0.73 8.99
C GLY A 134 19.09 -0.49 8.76
N GLY A 135 19.56 -0.71 7.53
CA GLY A 135 20.49 -1.81 7.23
C GLY A 135 19.83 -3.18 7.09
N GLY A 136 18.51 -3.25 6.87
CA GLY A 136 17.75 -4.47 6.57
C GLY A 136 18.14 -5.16 5.25
N ARG A 137 19.27 -4.81 4.63
CA ARG A 137 19.98 -5.67 3.70
C ARG A 137 20.58 -6.83 4.47
N GLY A 138 19.77 -7.85 4.75
CA GLY A 138 20.26 -9.21 4.98
C GLY A 138 20.97 -9.69 3.71
N GLY A 139 22.19 -9.21 3.48
CA GLY A 139 23.11 -9.73 2.46
C GLY A 139 23.66 -11.10 2.85
N GLY A 140 22.76 -12.01 3.23
CA GLY A 140 23.04 -13.44 3.27
C GLY A 140 22.57 -14.02 1.96
N ILE A 141 23.41 -14.81 1.30
CA ILE A 141 23.00 -15.67 0.21
C ILE A 141 21.95 -16.64 0.79
N LEU A 142 20.67 -16.44 0.48
CA LEU A 142 19.59 -17.32 0.92
C LEU A 142 18.90 -17.94 -0.30
N ASP A 143 18.28 -19.09 -0.06
CA ASP A 143 17.63 -19.91 -1.09
C ASP A 143 16.56 -19.12 -1.87
N VAL A 144 16.45 -19.43 -3.16
CA VAL A 144 15.65 -18.69 -4.17
C VAL A 144 14.19 -18.47 -3.75
N ASP A 145 13.57 -19.43 -3.04
CA ASP A 145 12.18 -19.35 -2.57
C ASP A 145 12.02 -18.38 -1.37
N GLU A 146 13.04 -18.22 -0.52
CA GLU A 146 13.02 -17.25 0.57
C GLU A 146 13.35 -15.83 0.08
N GLU A 147 14.15 -15.72 -0.98
CA GLU A 147 14.48 -14.44 -1.62
C GLU A 147 13.24 -13.80 -2.26
N GLU A 148 12.36 -14.59 -2.89
CA GLU A 148 11.16 -14.07 -3.58
C GLU A 148 10.12 -13.53 -2.57
N GLY A 149 9.88 -14.25 -1.47
CA GLY A 149 9.01 -13.78 -0.38
C GLY A 149 9.54 -12.53 0.33
N LYS A 150 10.86 -12.43 0.51
CA LYS A 150 11.50 -11.22 1.07
C LYS A 150 11.44 -10.06 0.09
N LEU A 151 11.65 -10.31 -1.19
CA LEU A 151 11.57 -9.29 -2.23
C LEU A 151 10.15 -8.68 -2.29
N LEU A 152 9.11 -9.52 -2.25
CA LEU A 152 7.71 -9.09 -2.13
C LEU A 152 7.48 -8.17 -0.93
N ALA A 153 8.00 -8.55 0.24
CA ALA A 153 7.88 -7.76 1.46
C ALA A 153 8.50 -6.36 1.34
N PHE A 154 9.52 -6.18 0.49
CA PHE A 154 10.14 -4.87 0.24
C PHE A 154 9.53 -4.12 -0.95
N ILE A 155 9.01 -4.82 -1.96
CA ILE A 155 8.40 -4.19 -3.14
C ILE A 155 7.05 -3.59 -2.77
N GLU A 156 6.21 -4.29 -2.00
CA GLU A 156 4.87 -3.82 -1.70
C GLU A 156 4.80 -2.46 -0.98
N PRO A 157 5.67 -2.14 0.01
CA PRO A 157 5.80 -0.79 0.55
C PRO A 157 6.18 0.27 -0.49
N VAL A 158 7.03 -0.07 -1.46
CA VAL A 158 7.39 0.83 -2.57
C VAL A 158 6.18 1.07 -3.48
N MET A 159 5.43 0.02 -3.83
CA MET A 159 4.20 0.13 -4.59
C MET A 159 3.16 1.00 -3.87
N ALA A 160 2.98 0.77 -2.57
CA ALA A 160 2.11 1.56 -1.70
C ALA A 160 2.50 3.05 -1.71
N ALA A 161 3.80 3.34 -1.62
CA ALA A 161 4.32 4.71 -1.64
C ALA A 161 4.03 5.42 -2.97
N ILE A 162 4.17 4.73 -4.10
CA ILE A 162 3.83 5.29 -5.42
C ILE A 162 2.33 5.62 -5.50
N ILE A 163 1.46 4.71 -5.05
CA ILE A 163 0.01 4.94 -5.03
C ILE A 163 -0.32 6.17 -4.19
N VAL A 164 0.21 6.26 -2.96
CA VAL A 164 -0.06 7.40 -2.07
C VAL A 164 0.49 8.72 -2.62
N VAL A 165 1.67 8.70 -3.25
CA VAL A 165 2.18 9.86 -3.99
C VAL A 165 1.20 10.33 -5.05
N CYS A 166 0.66 9.41 -5.87
CA CYS A 166 -0.33 9.74 -6.90
C CYS A 166 -1.60 10.35 -6.28
N LEU A 167 -2.09 9.78 -5.17
CA LEU A 167 -3.24 10.31 -4.44
C LEU A 167 -2.95 11.71 -3.88
N GLN A 168 -1.78 11.95 -3.31
CA GLN A 168 -1.39 13.25 -2.77
C GLN A 168 -1.20 14.30 -3.85
N LEU A 169 -0.68 13.93 -5.04
CA LEU A 169 -0.59 14.80 -6.19
C LEU A 169 -1.98 15.23 -6.70
N SER A 170 -2.98 14.35 -6.61
CA SER A 170 -4.36 14.65 -7.03
C SER A 170 -5.02 15.79 -6.23
N ARG A 171 -4.57 16.05 -4.99
CA ARG A 171 -5.05 17.17 -4.15
C ARG A 171 -4.68 18.56 -4.67
N ASN A 172 -3.81 18.66 -5.68
CA ASN A 172 -3.37 19.90 -6.31
C ASN A 172 -2.87 21.01 -5.34
N ASN A 173 -2.30 20.63 -4.19
CA ASN A 173 -1.77 21.58 -3.21
C ASN A 173 -0.26 21.82 -3.41
N ALA A 174 0.16 23.08 -3.50
CA ALA A 174 1.56 23.46 -3.71
C ALA A 174 2.51 23.01 -2.59
N MET A 175 2.05 23.04 -1.33
CA MET A 175 2.84 22.59 -0.18
C MET A 175 3.05 21.08 -0.21
N ILE A 176 2.02 20.31 -0.57
CA ILE A 176 2.11 18.87 -0.76
C ILE A 176 3.09 18.56 -1.90
N ARG A 177 2.95 19.19 -3.07
CA ARG A 177 3.89 19.01 -4.19
C ARG A 177 5.34 19.31 -3.81
N ARG A 178 5.56 20.34 -2.99
CA ARG A 178 6.90 20.66 -2.47
C ARG A 178 7.41 19.56 -1.55
N ARG A 179 6.60 19.13 -0.56
CA ARG A 179 6.94 18.03 0.37
C ARG A 179 7.29 16.74 -0.37
N LEU A 180 6.47 16.35 -1.35
CA LEU A 180 6.71 15.17 -2.16
C LEU A 180 8.05 15.27 -2.89
N ARG A 181 8.33 16.40 -3.53
CA ARG A 181 9.57 16.60 -4.29
C ARG A 181 10.83 16.61 -3.43
N THR A 182 10.77 17.24 -2.25
CA THR A 182 11.97 17.45 -1.43
C THR A 182 12.24 16.32 -0.45
N ARG A 183 11.20 15.58 0.00
CA ARG A 183 11.34 14.53 1.01
C ARG A 183 11.01 13.15 0.45
N ARG A 184 9.87 13.00 -0.22
CA ARG A 184 9.33 11.67 -0.59
C ARG A 184 10.00 11.07 -1.83
N PHE A 185 10.18 11.84 -2.89
CA PHE A 185 10.83 11.35 -4.10
C PHE A 185 12.27 10.88 -3.87
N PRO A 186 13.12 11.58 -3.09
CA PRO A 186 14.45 11.05 -2.76
C PRO A 186 14.41 9.67 -2.08
N ILE A 187 13.52 9.48 -1.10
CA ILE A 187 13.35 8.19 -0.40
C ILE A 187 12.91 7.10 -1.39
N LEU A 188 11.90 7.40 -2.21
CA LEU A 188 11.38 6.44 -3.19
C LEU A 188 12.44 6.03 -4.22
N VAL A 189 13.21 7.00 -4.73
CA VAL A 189 14.31 6.74 -5.68
C VAL A 189 15.42 5.94 -5.01
N TYR A 190 15.73 6.23 -3.75
CA TYR A 190 16.71 5.44 -2.98
C TYR A 190 16.21 4.00 -2.79
N ALA A 191 14.97 3.79 -2.36
CA ALA A 191 14.38 2.46 -2.21
C ALA A 191 14.39 1.66 -3.53
N ALA A 192 13.97 2.29 -4.64
CA ALA A 192 13.97 1.63 -5.95
C ALA A 192 15.39 1.23 -6.42
N ARG A 193 16.41 2.05 -6.11
CA ARG A 193 17.82 1.71 -6.39
C ARG A 193 18.34 0.61 -5.47
N SER A 194 17.98 0.65 -4.19
CA SER A 194 18.38 -0.36 -3.20
C SER A 194 17.83 -1.75 -3.56
N LEU A 195 16.65 -1.81 -4.17
CA LEU A 195 16.03 -3.02 -4.68
C LEU A 195 16.50 -3.42 -6.09
N SER A 196 17.40 -2.65 -6.71
CA SER A 196 17.87 -2.88 -8.08
C SER A 196 16.75 -3.04 -9.11
N LEU A 197 15.59 -2.38 -8.90
CA LEU A 197 14.44 -2.49 -9.80
C LEU A 197 14.78 -2.07 -11.25
N PHE A 198 15.77 -1.21 -11.41
CA PHE A 198 16.27 -0.77 -12.71
C PHE A 198 17.12 -1.80 -13.46
N ASN A 199 17.54 -2.89 -12.79
CA ASN A 199 18.35 -3.96 -13.37
C ASN A 199 17.53 -5.22 -13.69
N VAL A 200 16.23 -5.21 -13.43
CA VAL A 200 15.35 -6.35 -13.71
C VAL A 200 15.26 -6.55 -15.21
N LYS A 201 15.46 -7.79 -15.66
CA LYS A 201 15.38 -8.19 -17.07
C LYS A 201 14.48 -9.40 -17.17
N HIS A 202 13.65 -9.44 -18.21
CA HIS A 202 12.91 -10.63 -18.59
C HIS A 202 13.89 -11.78 -18.81
N GLU A 203 13.65 -12.91 -18.17
CA GLU A 203 14.35 -14.13 -18.51
C GLU A 203 13.77 -14.67 -19.81
N THR A 204 14.66 -15.13 -20.71
CA THR A 204 14.27 -15.79 -21.95
C THR A 204 13.38 -16.99 -21.64
N GLU A 205 12.33 -17.18 -22.43
CA GLU A 205 11.33 -18.26 -22.24
C GLU A 205 12.00 -19.60 -21.90
N PRO A 206 11.48 -20.34 -20.91
CA PRO A 206 12.04 -21.63 -20.53
C PRO A 206 12.00 -22.58 -21.73
N SER A 207 13.14 -23.18 -22.05
CA SER A 207 13.28 -24.15 -23.16
C SER A 207 12.44 -25.41 -22.97
N GLU A 208 11.97 -25.66 -21.75
CA GLU A 208 11.07 -26.75 -21.39
C GLU A 208 9.73 -26.21 -20.89
N THR A 209 8.66 -26.49 -21.65
CA THR A 209 7.29 -26.09 -21.32
C THR A 209 6.58 -27.19 -20.53
N ASN A 210 6.72 -27.19 -19.20
CA ASN A 210 5.85 -27.95 -18.31
C ASN A 210 4.98 -26.97 -17.52
N LEU A 211 3.71 -27.33 -17.25
CA LEU A 211 2.73 -26.52 -16.52
C LEU A 211 3.27 -25.89 -15.23
N ALA A 212 4.04 -26.65 -14.44
CA ALA A 212 4.67 -26.14 -13.22
C ALA A 212 5.74 -25.08 -13.49
N VAL A 213 6.56 -25.29 -14.53
CA VAL A 213 7.63 -24.36 -14.95
C VAL A 213 7.03 -23.08 -15.54
N THR A 214 5.98 -23.19 -16.35
CA THR A 214 5.24 -22.02 -16.87
C THR A 214 4.51 -21.25 -15.78
N SER A 215 3.97 -21.91 -14.75
CA SER A 215 3.33 -21.23 -13.62
C SER A 215 4.34 -20.47 -12.76
N ALA A 216 5.50 -21.07 -12.48
CA ALA A 216 6.59 -20.41 -11.76
C ALA A 216 7.19 -19.25 -12.58
N TYR A 217 7.38 -19.44 -13.90
CA TYR A 217 7.81 -18.37 -14.81
C TYR A 217 6.80 -17.23 -14.85
N ALA A 218 5.50 -17.53 -14.95
CA ALA A 218 4.45 -16.51 -14.94
C ALA A 218 4.44 -15.73 -13.62
N GLN A 219 4.60 -16.39 -12.47
CA GLN A 219 4.73 -15.72 -11.17
C GLN A 219 5.96 -14.82 -11.12
N LYS A 220 7.12 -15.29 -11.60
CA LYS A 220 8.34 -14.48 -11.65
C LYS A 220 8.19 -13.25 -12.57
N GLU A 221 7.64 -13.45 -13.75
CA GLU A 221 7.35 -12.39 -14.74
C GLU A 221 6.34 -11.36 -14.23
N THR A 222 5.48 -11.76 -13.28
CA THR A 222 4.50 -10.88 -12.64
C THR A 222 5.16 -9.71 -11.91
N TYR A 223 6.39 -9.89 -11.39
CA TYR A 223 7.12 -8.90 -10.61
C TYR A 223 8.03 -7.99 -11.43
N ILE A 224 8.12 -8.22 -12.75
CA ILE A 224 8.99 -7.47 -13.68
C ILE A 224 8.23 -6.30 -14.35
N ARG A 225 6.90 -6.22 -14.20
CA ARG A 225 6.04 -5.22 -14.86
C ARG A 225 5.82 -3.93 -14.08
#